data_AF-A0A0D0CC59-F1
#
_entry.id   AF-A0A0D0CC59-F1
#
_cell.length_a   1.000
_cell.length_b   1.000
_cell.length_c   1.000
_cell.angle_alpha   90.00
_cell.angle_beta   90.00
_cell.angle_gamma   90.00
#
_symmetry.space_group_name_H-M   'P 1'
#
loop_
_entity.id
_entity.type
_entity.pdbx_description
1 polymer ?
#
loop_
_entity_poly.entity_id
_entity_poly.type
_entity_poly.pdbx_seq_one_letter_code
_entity_poly.pdbx_strand_id
1 'polypeptide(L)'
;LPMFNDSHDFVIRGGAFHNAGRDLNIFQEGERGLLTLHRYTSTSALYNAEARFPPPLCHPGTRIAVLEDLDRWMKSGESHDFKIGWLYGAAGAGKSAIAQTFAEACAKNATLAGTFFFWRSDPSRNNHLQLFTTVAFEIAHAVPELHDIINSAVEKNPSVLTSSMETQFDKLILQPW
;
A
#
# COMPACT_ATOMS: atom_id res chain seq x y z
N LEU A 1 31.81 -26.92 -38.60
CA LEU A 1 31.11 -26.90 -39.91
C LEU A 1 30.10 -25.75 -39.85
N PRO A 2 30.26 -24.66 -40.61
CA PRO A 2 29.34 -23.53 -40.52
C PRO A 2 28.08 -23.87 -41.32
N MET A 3 26.94 -23.94 -40.64
CA MET A 3 25.71 -24.51 -41.21
C MET A 3 24.87 -23.50 -41.99
N PHE A 4 25.23 -22.21 -42.02
CA PHE A 4 24.49 -21.19 -42.77
C PHE A 4 25.43 -20.08 -43.24
N ASN A 5 25.75 -20.09 -44.53
CA ASN A 5 26.38 -18.97 -45.22
C ASN A 5 25.46 -18.60 -46.40
N ASP A 6 25.19 -17.31 -46.60
CA ASP A 6 24.31 -16.73 -47.64
C ASP A 6 22.77 -16.93 -47.54
N SER A 7 22.23 -17.33 -46.40
CA SER A 7 20.77 -17.33 -46.21
C SER A 7 20.21 -15.92 -45.93
N HIS A 8 19.25 -15.50 -46.74
CA HIS A 8 18.46 -14.27 -46.60
C HIS A 8 16.96 -14.63 -46.66
N ASP A 9 16.11 -13.85 -45.98
CA ASP A 9 14.66 -14.09 -45.82
C ASP A 9 14.24 -15.38 -45.09
N PHE A 10 14.58 -15.51 -43.80
CA PHE A 10 13.88 -16.46 -42.93
C PHE A 10 12.87 -15.72 -42.03
N VAL A 11 11.69 -16.31 -41.86
CA VAL A 11 10.69 -15.87 -40.88
C VAL A 11 10.50 -16.99 -39.86
N ILE A 12 11.01 -16.83 -38.64
CA ILE A 12 10.67 -17.73 -37.52
C ILE A 12 9.33 -17.26 -36.95
N ARG A 13 8.32 -18.14 -36.97
CA ARG A 13 7.09 -17.96 -36.21
C ARG A 13 7.00 -19.02 -35.13
N GLY A 14 6.77 -18.59 -33.90
CA GLY A 14 6.62 -19.46 -32.73
C GLY A 14 7.95 -19.78 -32.05
N GLY A 15 8.37 -18.92 -31.12
CA GLY A 15 9.52 -19.11 -30.24
C GLY A 15 9.62 -17.97 -29.23
N ALA A 16 9.99 -18.27 -27.98
CA ALA A 16 10.31 -17.27 -26.97
C ALA A 16 11.77 -16.83 -27.16
N PHE A 17 11.97 -15.62 -27.69
CA PHE A 17 13.30 -15.07 -27.92
C PHE A 17 13.77 -14.30 -26.68
N HIS A 18 14.70 -14.89 -25.93
CA HIS A 18 15.43 -14.16 -24.88
C HIS A 18 16.67 -13.50 -25.50
N ASN A 19 16.57 -12.21 -25.79
CA ASN A 19 17.69 -11.41 -26.25
C ASN A 19 18.54 -11.00 -25.02
N ALA A 20 19.66 -11.67 -24.78
CA ALA A 20 20.61 -11.37 -23.70
C ALA A 20 21.55 -10.20 -24.07
N GLY A 21 20.97 -9.06 -24.44
CA GLY A 21 21.72 -7.97 -25.05
C GLY A 21 21.01 -6.63 -25.03
N ARG A 22 20.42 -6.28 -23.89
CA ARG A 22 20.06 -4.93 -23.40
C ARG A 22 19.24 -5.11 -22.14
N ASP A 23 19.49 -4.29 -21.13
CA ASP A 23 18.56 -4.10 -20.01
C ASP A 23 17.27 -3.50 -20.57
N LEU A 24 16.42 -4.36 -21.13
CA LEU A 24 15.02 -4.07 -21.36
C LEU A 24 14.42 -4.05 -19.96
N ASN A 25 14.21 -2.84 -19.44
CA ASN A 25 13.17 -2.62 -18.45
C ASN A 25 11.86 -3.07 -19.11
N ILE A 26 11.52 -4.34 -18.95
CA ILE A 26 10.15 -4.84 -19.14
C ILE A 26 9.38 -4.22 -17.97
N PHE A 27 9.08 -2.92 -18.06
CA PHE A 27 7.92 -2.41 -17.37
C PHE A 27 6.76 -3.19 -17.99
N GLN A 28 6.14 -4.08 -17.22
CA GLN A 28 4.81 -4.57 -17.60
C GLN A 28 3.98 -3.32 -17.90
N GLU A 29 3.55 -3.14 -19.14
CA GLU A 29 2.76 -1.96 -19.53
C GLU A 29 1.50 -1.79 -18.65
N GLY A 30 1.10 -2.83 -17.92
CA GLY A 30 -0.05 -2.87 -17.01
C GLY A 30 0.16 -2.37 -15.58
N GLU A 31 1.32 -1.80 -15.20
CA GLU A 31 1.53 -1.26 -13.82
C GLU A 31 1.90 0.24 -13.79
N ARG A 32 1.68 1.00 -14.87
CA ARG A 32 2.10 2.42 -14.92
C ARG A 32 1.38 3.25 -13.87
N GLY A 33 0.12 2.94 -13.58
CA GLY A 33 -0.67 3.57 -12.53
C GLY A 33 -0.07 3.39 -11.15
N LEU A 34 0.24 2.16 -10.75
CA LEU A 34 0.84 1.86 -9.45
C LEU A 34 2.26 2.42 -9.32
N LEU A 35 3.06 2.38 -10.39
CA LEU A 35 4.37 3.03 -10.41
C LEU A 35 4.25 4.55 -10.24
N THR A 36 3.19 5.15 -10.79
CA THR A 36 2.92 6.58 -10.62
C THR A 36 2.45 6.85 -9.20
N LEU A 37 1.51 6.06 -8.68
CA LEU A 37 0.99 6.15 -7.32
C LEU A 37 2.11 6.06 -6.28
N HIS A 38 3.05 5.12 -6.45
CA HIS A 38 4.19 4.93 -5.56
C HIS A 38 4.98 6.23 -5.31
N ARG A 39 5.14 7.08 -6.34
CA ARG A 39 5.87 8.36 -6.22
C ARG A 39 5.17 9.38 -5.32
N TYR A 40 3.88 9.18 -5.06
CA TYR A 40 3.04 10.01 -4.19
C TYR A 40 2.74 9.32 -2.85
N THR A 41 3.39 8.20 -2.56
CA THR A 41 3.26 7.51 -1.28
C THR A 41 4.31 7.94 -0.27
N SER A 42 3.95 7.89 1.00
CA SER A 42 4.83 8.10 2.14
C SER A 42 5.27 6.75 2.69
N THR A 43 6.34 6.20 2.13
CA THR A 43 6.88 4.90 2.58
C THR A 43 7.41 4.94 4.02
N SER A 44 7.71 6.13 4.54
CA SER A 44 8.10 6.36 5.94
C SER A 44 6.92 6.28 6.92
N ALA A 45 5.67 6.38 6.43
CA ALA A 45 4.46 6.33 7.24
C ALA A 45 3.98 4.91 7.56
N LEU A 46 4.49 3.90 6.84
CA LEU A 46 4.07 2.51 6.95
C LEU A 46 4.37 1.93 8.33
N TYR A 47 3.64 0.87 8.73
CA TYR A 47 3.87 0.21 10.03
C TYR A 47 5.28 -0.36 10.18
N ASN A 48 5.88 -0.82 9.08
CA ASN A 48 7.18 -1.47 8.99
C ASN A 48 8.28 -0.58 8.39
N ALA A 49 8.07 0.74 8.34
CA ALA A 49 9.03 1.67 7.77
C ALA A 49 10.30 1.80 8.63
N GLU A 50 11.48 1.80 7.99
CA GLU A 50 12.77 2.02 8.67
C GLU A 50 12.83 3.36 9.40
N ALA A 51 12.19 4.40 8.86
CA ALA A 51 12.06 5.72 9.49
C ALA A 51 11.36 5.69 10.86
N ARG A 52 10.79 4.54 11.23
CA ARG A 52 10.08 4.32 12.50
C ARG A 52 10.80 3.31 13.39
N PHE A 53 11.95 2.78 12.99
CA PHE A 53 12.68 1.80 13.80
C PHE A 53 13.48 2.47 14.94
N PRO A 54 13.47 1.90 16.16
CA PRO A 54 12.52 0.89 16.63
C PRO A 54 11.12 1.51 16.84
N PRO A 55 10.05 0.83 16.43
CA PRO A 55 8.72 1.39 16.55
C PRO A 55 8.23 1.35 18.01
N PRO A 56 7.33 2.27 18.42
CA PRO A 56 6.75 2.20 19.76
C PRO A 56 5.88 0.94 19.85
N LEU A 57 6.17 0.04 20.78
CA LEU A 57 5.43 -1.21 20.98
C LEU A 57 4.88 -1.31 22.40
N CYS A 58 3.78 -2.04 22.55
CA CYS A 58 3.31 -2.43 23.87
C CYS A 58 4.32 -3.38 24.52
N HIS A 59 4.55 -3.21 25.82
CA HIS A 59 5.32 -4.21 26.56
C HIS A 59 4.58 -5.56 26.56
N PRO A 60 5.30 -6.69 26.49
CA PRO A 60 4.67 -8.01 26.57
C PRO A 60 3.74 -8.14 27.76
N GLY A 61 2.55 -8.71 27.55
CA GLY A 61 1.55 -8.89 28.61
C GLY A 61 0.78 -7.62 29.02
N THR A 62 0.99 -6.49 28.35
CA THR A 62 0.27 -5.24 28.63
C THR A 62 -0.76 -4.91 27.55
N ARG A 63 -1.74 -4.05 27.89
CA ARG A 63 -2.77 -3.54 26.94
C ARG A 63 -3.60 -4.62 26.23
N ILE A 64 -3.57 -5.86 26.74
CA ILE A 64 -4.26 -7.03 26.18
C ILE A 64 -5.73 -6.72 25.92
N ALA A 65 -6.47 -6.27 26.94
CA ALA A 65 -7.91 -5.98 26.82
C ALA A 65 -8.22 -4.99 25.68
N VAL A 66 -7.42 -3.93 25.51
CA VAL A 66 -7.64 -2.94 24.45
C VAL A 66 -7.30 -3.52 23.07
N LEU A 67 -6.27 -4.36 22.97
CA LEU A 67 -5.94 -5.04 21.72
C LEU A 67 -7.03 -6.05 21.33
N GLU A 68 -7.59 -6.78 22.29
CA GLU A 68 -8.73 -7.68 22.09
C GLU A 68 -10.00 -6.90 21.69
N ASP A 69 -10.23 -5.72 22.27
CA ASP A 69 -11.34 -4.84 21.86
C ASP A 69 -11.20 -4.41 20.40
N LEU A 70 -9.99 -4.02 19.97
CA LEU A 70 -9.71 -3.65 18.58
C LEU A 70 -9.85 -4.85 17.63
N ASP A 71 -9.39 -6.03 18.02
CA ASP A 71 -9.53 -7.25 17.21
C ASP A 71 -11.01 -7.65 17.06
N ARG A 72 -11.80 -7.55 18.14
CA ARG A 72 -13.25 -7.77 18.09
C ARG A 72 -13.95 -6.75 17.20
N TRP A 73 -13.61 -5.46 17.33
CA TRP A 73 -14.15 -4.40 16.49
C TRP A 73 -13.85 -4.62 15.01
N MET A 74 -12.63 -5.05 14.67
CA MET A 74 -12.25 -5.36 13.29
C MET A 74 -13.06 -6.55 12.72
N LYS A 75 -13.30 -7.58 13.53
CA LYS A 75 -13.99 -8.82 13.12
C LYS A 75 -15.51 -8.71 13.09
N SER A 76 -16.11 -7.77 13.80
CA SER A 76 -17.57 -7.62 13.90
C SER A 76 -18.21 -6.92 12.68
N GLY A 77 -17.55 -6.95 11.52
CA GLY A 77 -17.79 -6.14 10.31
C GLY A 77 -19.19 -6.15 9.67
N GLU A 78 -20.17 -6.86 10.25
CA GLU A 78 -21.56 -6.87 9.81
C GLU A 78 -22.56 -6.23 10.81
N SER A 79 -22.15 -5.97 12.07
CA SER A 79 -23.09 -5.63 13.16
C SER A 79 -22.89 -4.25 13.81
N HIS A 80 -22.09 -3.35 13.24
CA HIS A 80 -21.85 -2.02 13.79
C HIS A 80 -22.18 -0.90 12.80
N ASP A 81 -22.90 0.11 13.30
CA ASP A 81 -23.16 1.37 12.59
C ASP A 81 -21.86 2.18 12.33
N PHE A 82 -20.76 1.84 13.02
CA PHE A 82 -19.51 2.61 13.02
C PHE A 82 -18.36 1.88 12.33
N LYS A 83 -17.98 2.37 11.15
CA LYS A 83 -16.83 1.89 10.36
C LYS A 83 -15.47 2.43 10.83
N ILE A 84 -15.44 3.20 11.91
CA ILE A 84 -14.24 3.85 12.46
C ILE A 84 -14.09 3.47 13.94
N GLY A 85 -12.96 2.85 14.28
CA GLY A 85 -12.57 2.55 15.66
C GLY A 85 -11.82 3.73 16.27
N TRP A 86 -12.28 4.24 17.41
CA TRP A 86 -11.65 5.39 18.07
C TRP A 86 -10.91 4.98 19.34
N LEU A 87 -9.57 4.96 19.27
CA LEU A 87 -8.70 4.77 20.43
C LEU A 87 -8.33 6.12 21.07
N TYR A 88 -8.87 6.40 22.25
CA TYR A 88 -8.62 7.64 23.00
C TYR A 88 -8.07 7.36 24.41
N GLY A 89 -7.52 8.39 25.05
CA GLY A 89 -6.92 8.29 26.38
C GLY A 89 -5.90 9.39 26.65
N ALA A 90 -5.41 9.47 27.88
CA ALA A 90 -4.49 10.50 28.34
C ALA A 90 -3.21 10.61 27.47
N ALA A 91 -2.59 11.79 27.48
CA ALA A 91 -1.25 11.98 26.91
C ALA A 91 -0.27 11.01 27.59
N GLY A 92 0.65 10.41 26.82
CA GLY A 92 1.59 9.41 27.35
C GLY A 92 0.99 8.02 27.62
N ALA A 93 -0.31 7.79 27.43
CA ALA A 93 -0.93 6.48 27.71
C ALA A 93 -0.47 5.34 26.76
N GLY A 94 0.38 5.62 25.77
CA GLY A 94 0.90 4.62 24.84
C GLY A 94 -0.03 4.31 23.65
N LYS A 95 -0.94 5.23 23.28
CA LYS A 95 -1.88 5.04 22.16
C LYS A 95 -1.19 4.65 20.85
N SER A 96 -0.10 5.33 20.49
CA SER A 96 0.69 5.00 19.29
C SER A 96 1.34 3.63 19.39
N ALA A 97 1.72 3.19 20.59
CA ALA A 97 2.26 1.85 20.83
C ALA A 97 1.20 0.76 20.68
N ILE A 98 -0.03 1.02 21.15
CA ILE A 98 -1.19 0.15 20.94
C ILE A 98 -1.50 0.04 19.44
N ALA A 99 -1.60 1.17 18.73
CA ALA A 99 -1.88 1.18 17.29
C ALA A 99 -0.80 0.44 16.48
N GLN A 100 0.48 0.63 16.81
CA GLN A 100 1.58 -0.11 16.19
C GLN A 100 1.50 -1.61 16.46
N THR A 101 1.31 -1.98 17.73
CA THR A 101 1.23 -3.40 18.13
C THR A 101 0.06 -4.09 17.42
N PHE A 102 -1.08 -3.41 17.32
CA PHE A 102 -2.24 -3.90 16.59
C PHE A 102 -1.97 -4.03 15.09
N ALA A 103 -1.37 -3.02 14.46
CA ALA A 103 -0.99 -3.08 13.05
C ALA A 103 -0.04 -4.26 12.74
N GLU A 104 0.98 -4.48 13.58
CA GLU A 104 1.87 -5.63 13.43
C GLU A 104 1.16 -6.98 13.61
N ALA A 105 0.17 -7.06 14.50
CA ALA A 105 -0.66 -8.25 14.66
C ALA A 105 -1.52 -8.51 13.40
N CYS A 106 -2.17 -7.48 12.86
CA CYS A 106 -2.95 -7.58 11.62
C CYS A 106 -2.07 -7.97 10.42
N ALA A 107 -0.86 -7.41 10.32
CA ALA A 107 0.09 -7.76 9.28
C ALA A 107 0.50 -9.23 9.36
N LYS A 108 0.84 -9.72 10.57
CA LYS A 108 1.17 -11.14 10.79
C LYS A 108 0.03 -12.09 10.43
N ASN A 109 -1.21 -11.63 10.59
CA ASN A 109 -2.41 -12.40 10.28
C ASN A 109 -2.92 -12.20 8.83
N ALA A 110 -2.20 -11.46 7.99
CA ALA A 110 -2.62 -11.09 6.63
C ALA A 110 -4.01 -10.42 6.56
N THR A 111 -4.39 -9.67 7.60
CA THR A 111 -5.65 -8.90 7.66
C THR A 111 -5.44 -7.39 7.54
N LEU A 112 -4.19 -6.94 7.42
CA LEU A 112 -3.86 -5.52 7.29
C LEU A 112 -3.95 -5.07 5.83
N ALA A 113 -4.86 -4.16 5.54
CA ALA A 113 -5.00 -3.57 4.21
C ALA A 113 -4.07 -2.37 3.96
N GLY A 114 -3.69 -1.63 5.01
CA GLY A 114 -2.78 -0.49 4.91
C GLY A 114 -2.65 0.30 6.21
N THR A 115 -1.64 1.16 6.30
CA THR A 115 -1.29 1.94 7.49
C THR A 115 -0.70 3.30 7.17
N PHE A 116 -1.07 4.30 7.97
CA PHE A 116 -0.43 5.61 7.92
C PHE A 116 -0.19 6.15 9.32
N PHE A 117 1.08 6.25 9.72
CA PHE A 117 1.47 6.81 11.01
C PHE A 117 1.98 8.24 10.87
N PHE A 118 1.11 9.20 11.14
CA PHE A 118 1.44 10.62 11.17
C PHE A 118 2.60 10.95 12.12
N TRP A 119 3.46 11.89 11.70
CA TRP A 119 4.50 12.44 12.55
C TRP A 119 4.83 13.88 12.17
N ARG A 120 4.76 14.79 13.15
CA ARG A 120 4.88 16.23 12.90
C ARG A 120 6.23 16.65 12.32
N SER A 121 7.30 16.00 12.77
CA SER A 121 8.67 16.38 12.39
C SER A 121 9.15 15.72 11.11
N ASP A 122 8.33 14.90 10.46
CA ASP A 122 8.67 14.28 9.17
C ASP A 122 7.76 14.85 8.06
N PRO A 123 8.32 15.61 7.09
CA PRO A 123 7.57 16.20 5.98
C PRO A 123 6.75 15.20 5.15
N SER A 124 7.19 13.94 5.07
CA SER A 124 6.46 12.89 4.36
C SER A 124 5.30 12.33 5.19
N ARG A 125 5.32 12.49 6.52
CA ARG A 125 4.29 11.96 7.44
C ARG A 125 3.43 13.04 8.06
N ASN A 126 3.68 14.31 7.73
CA ASN A 126 2.84 15.45 8.08
C ASN A 126 2.11 16.03 6.86
N ASN A 127 2.25 15.40 5.69
CA ASN A 127 1.55 15.78 4.47
C ASN A 127 0.28 14.95 4.30
N HIS A 128 -0.86 15.59 4.55
CA HIS A 128 -2.18 14.96 4.46
C HIS A 128 -2.54 14.48 3.04
N LEU A 129 -1.97 15.11 1.99
CA LEU A 129 -2.18 14.69 0.59
C LEU A 129 -1.54 13.33 0.27
N GLN A 130 -0.69 12.79 1.15
CA GLN A 130 -0.09 11.48 0.98
C GLN A 130 -0.85 10.38 1.73
N LEU A 131 -1.87 10.70 2.52
CA LEU A 131 -2.61 9.71 3.30
C LEU A 131 -3.27 8.67 2.39
N PHE A 132 -4.19 9.12 1.53
CA PHE A 132 -5.00 8.21 0.73
C PHE A 132 -4.24 7.62 -0.46
N THR A 133 -3.22 8.31 -0.97
CA THR A 133 -2.31 7.71 -1.97
C THR A 133 -1.51 6.56 -1.37
N THR A 134 -0.99 6.72 -0.15
CA THR A 134 -0.25 5.65 0.55
C THR A 134 -1.15 4.47 0.87
N VAL A 135 -2.32 4.75 1.46
CA VAL A 135 -3.29 3.69 1.80
C VAL A 135 -3.78 2.96 0.55
N ALA A 136 -4.08 3.65 -0.56
CA ALA A 136 -4.48 3.02 -1.81
C ALA A 136 -3.38 2.12 -2.37
N PHE A 137 -2.11 2.56 -2.28
CA PHE A 137 -0.98 1.76 -2.72
C PHE A 137 -0.83 0.47 -1.89
N GLU A 138 -0.94 0.56 -0.56
CA GLU A 138 -0.93 -0.63 0.30
C GLU A 138 -2.10 -1.57 0.00
N ILE A 139 -3.31 -1.02 -0.17
CA ILE A 139 -4.52 -1.81 -0.50
C ILE A 139 -4.33 -2.56 -1.81
N ALA A 140 -3.80 -1.91 -2.85
CA ALA A 140 -3.55 -2.54 -4.14
C ALA A 140 -2.63 -3.78 -4.03
N HIS A 141 -1.71 -3.80 -3.07
CA HIS A 141 -0.81 -4.94 -2.83
C HIS A 141 -1.40 -5.97 -1.85
N ALA A 142 -2.25 -5.52 -0.91
CA ALA A 142 -2.86 -6.38 0.09
C ALA A 142 -4.10 -7.12 -0.43
N VAL A 143 -4.82 -6.54 -1.38
CA VAL A 143 -6.09 -7.06 -1.93
C VAL A 143 -5.97 -7.21 -3.44
N PRO A 144 -5.68 -8.43 -3.96
CA PRO A 144 -5.44 -8.67 -5.38
C PRO A 144 -6.55 -8.16 -6.30
N GLU A 145 -7.81 -8.23 -5.87
CA GLU A 145 -8.97 -7.78 -6.63
C GLU A 145 -8.98 -6.26 -6.86
N LEU A 146 -8.32 -5.50 -5.99
CA LEU A 146 -8.23 -4.03 -6.08
C LEU A 146 -6.98 -3.56 -6.81
N HIS A 147 -6.01 -4.44 -7.06
CA HIS A 147 -4.74 -4.12 -7.70
C HIS A 147 -4.94 -3.41 -9.06
N ASP A 148 -5.57 -4.10 -10.00
CA ASP A 148 -5.76 -3.60 -11.37
C ASP A 148 -6.76 -2.45 -11.44
N ILE A 149 -7.70 -2.41 -10.49
CA ILE A 149 -8.70 -1.34 -10.35
C ILE A 149 -7.99 -0.03 -9.99
N ILE A 150 -7.19 -0.04 -8.92
CA ILE A 150 -6.43 1.14 -8.47
C ILE A 150 -5.39 1.54 -9.52
N ASN A 151 -4.69 0.58 -10.13
CA ASN A 151 -3.77 0.86 -11.23
C ASN A 151 -4.48 1.64 -12.36
N SER A 152 -5.60 1.12 -12.84
CA SER A 152 -6.39 1.73 -13.91
C SER A 152 -6.95 3.10 -13.53
N ALA A 153 -7.40 3.27 -12.28
CA ALA A 153 -7.92 4.56 -11.78
C ALA A 153 -6.87 5.67 -11.89
N VAL A 154 -5.63 5.36 -11.49
CA VAL A 154 -4.52 6.32 -11.54
C VAL A 154 -4.07 6.57 -12.99
N GLU A 155 -4.04 5.54 -13.85
CA GLU A 155 -3.70 5.73 -15.27
C GLU A 155 -4.70 6.62 -16.00
N LYS A 156 -6.01 6.44 -15.74
CA LYS A 156 -7.08 7.22 -16.34
C LYS A 156 -7.13 8.66 -15.81
N ASN A 157 -6.78 8.85 -14.53
CA ASN A 157 -6.81 10.17 -13.90
C ASN A 157 -5.58 10.43 -13.00
N PRO A 158 -4.39 10.69 -13.56
CA PRO A 158 -3.19 10.92 -12.76
C PRO A 158 -3.28 12.14 -11.83
N SER A 159 -4.13 13.13 -12.18
CA SER A 159 -4.29 14.35 -11.38
C SER A 159 -4.95 14.10 -10.01
N VAL A 160 -5.58 12.93 -9.82
CA VAL A 160 -6.15 12.51 -8.53
C VAL A 160 -5.08 12.52 -7.43
N LEU A 161 -3.82 12.20 -7.75
CA LEU A 161 -2.72 12.10 -6.80
C LEU A 161 -2.35 13.44 -6.14
N THR A 162 -2.76 14.55 -6.76
CA THR A 162 -2.55 15.92 -6.26
C THR A 162 -3.86 16.65 -5.95
N SER A 163 -4.99 15.94 -5.99
CA SER A 163 -6.31 16.49 -5.71
C SER A 163 -6.57 16.61 -4.20
N SER A 164 -7.73 17.14 -3.80
CA SER A 164 -8.10 17.24 -2.39
C SER A 164 -8.18 15.86 -1.73
N MET A 165 -8.06 15.80 -0.40
CA MET A 165 -8.18 14.54 0.35
C MET A 165 -9.50 13.82 0.09
N GLU A 166 -10.60 14.58 0.01
CA GLU A 166 -11.94 14.03 -0.26
C GLU A 166 -11.99 13.41 -1.66
N THR A 167 -11.36 14.07 -2.64
CA THR A 167 -11.29 13.55 -4.01
C THR A 167 -10.41 12.31 -4.09
N GLN A 168 -9.25 12.31 -3.42
CA GLN A 168 -8.40 11.13 -3.33
C GLN A 168 -9.13 9.95 -2.67
N PHE A 169 -9.82 10.19 -1.55
CA PHE A 169 -10.57 9.15 -0.85
C PHE A 169 -11.68 8.56 -1.72
N ASP A 170 -12.48 9.42 -2.36
CA ASP A 170 -13.56 8.99 -3.25
C ASP A 170 -13.02 8.14 -4.41
N LYS A 171 -11.99 8.64 -5.10
CA LYS A 171 -11.49 8.05 -6.35
C LYS A 171 -10.49 6.93 -6.19
N LEU A 172 -9.84 6.79 -5.03
CA LEU A 172 -8.85 5.74 -4.79
C LEU A 172 -9.32 4.67 -3.80
N ILE A 173 -10.25 5.00 -2.89
CA ILE A 173 -10.67 4.09 -1.81
C ILE A 173 -12.13 3.66 -1.96
N LEU A 174 -13.07 4.60 -2.12
CA LEU A 174 -14.50 4.26 -2.13
C LEU A 174 -14.96 3.70 -3.48
N GLN A 175 -14.56 4.33 -4.58
CA GLN A 175 -15.00 4.00 -5.94
C GLN A 175 -13.85 4.13 -6.94
N PRO A 176 -12.83 3.25 -6.88
CA PRO A 176 -11.74 3.26 -7.85
C PRO A 176 -12.08 2.69 -9.24
N TRP A 177 -13.36 2.45 -9.59
CA TRP A 177 -13.80 1.80 -10.84
C TRP A 177 -14.47 2.72 -11.85
#